data_AF-A0A4P5QMK2-F1
#
_entry.id   AF-A0A4P5QMK2-F1
#
_cell.length_a   1.000
_cell.length_b   1.000
_cell.length_c   1.000
_cell.angle_alpha   90.00
_cell.angle_beta   90.00
_cell.angle_gamma   90.00
#
_symmetry.space_group_name_H-M   'P 1'
#
loop_
_entity.id
_entity.type
_entity.pdbx_description
1 polymer ?
#
loop_
_entity_poly.entity_id
_entity_poly.type
_entity_poly.pdbx_seq_one_letter_code
_entity_poly.pdbx_strand_id
1 'polypeptide(L)' 'MEFYEGRKAGIGLEFEREAREAVQEIQIDPQRFPAGGKGARRPVMQRFPFIIHFAELPDAIWILAFAHTSRKPGYWRRRL' A
#
# COMPACT_ATOMS: atom_id res chain seq x y z
N MET A 1 -11.00 -4.58 -3.94
CA MET A 1 -12.15 -3.99 -3.24
C MET A 1 -13.18 -5.05 -2.86
N GLU A 2 -13.48 -6.02 -3.73
CA GLU A 2 -14.49 -7.08 -3.51
C GLU A 2 -14.28 -8.01 -2.27
N PHE A 3 -13.07 -8.09 -1.72
CA PHE A 3 -12.78 -8.97 -0.57
C PHE A 3 -13.29 -8.42 0.78
N TYR A 4 -13.56 -7.11 0.89
CA TYR A 4 -13.93 -6.48 2.16
C TYR A 4 -15.43 -6.20 2.32
N GLU A 5 -16.16 -5.96 1.22
CA GLU A 5 -17.62 -5.77 1.22
C GLU A 5 -18.36 -7.03 1.71
N GLY A 6 -17.85 -8.24 1.41
CA GLY A 6 -18.54 -9.49 1.73
C GLY A 6 -18.38 -10.01 3.18
N ARG A 7 -17.58 -9.37 4.04
CA ARG A 7 -17.29 -9.89 5.40
C ARG A 7 -17.91 -9.09 6.54
N LYS A 8 -18.19 -7.80 6.36
CA LYS A 8 -18.92 -6.91 7.27
C LYS A 8 -19.13 -5.57 6.58
N ALA A 9 -20.37 -5.08 6.54
CA ALA A 9 -20.67 -3.75 6.01
C ALA A 9 -19.82 -2.67 6.72
N GLY A 10 -19.20 -1.77 5.95
CA GLY A 10 -18.40 -0.65 6.48
C GLY A 10 -16.88 -0.87 6.53
N ILE A 11 -16.38 -2.12 6.54
CA ILE A 11 -14.93 -2.39 6.57
C ILE A 11 -14.26 -1.97 5.25
N GLY A 12 -14.98 -2.09 4.13
CA GLY A 12 -14.50 -1.61 2.83
C GLY A 12 -14.21 -0.11 2.81
N LEU A 13 -15.09 0.69 3.42
CA LEU A 13 -14.96 2.14 3.51
C LEU A 13 -13.82 2.56 4.44
N GLU A 14 -13.66 1.90 5.58
CA GLU A 14 -12.54 2.17 6.48
C GLU A 14 -11.19 1.83 5.85
N PHE A 15 -11.12 0.72 5.13
CA PHE A 15 -9.93 0.35 4.36
C PHE A 15 -9.61 1.40 3.30
N GLU A 16 -10.61 1.84 2.53
CA GLU A 16 -10.40 2.86 1.49
C GLU A 16 -9.89 4.17 2.10
N ARG A 17 -10.51 4.62 3.20
CA ARG A 17 -10.10 5.85 3.89
C ARG A 17 -8.64 5.78 4.32
N GLU A 18 -8.25 4.71 4.99
CA GLU A 18 -6.87 4.56 5.46
C GLU A 18 -5.88 4.38 4.31
N ALA A 19 -6.25 3.66 3.25
CA ALA A 19 -5.41 3.53 2.07
C ALA A 19 -5.16 4.91 1.42
N ARG A 20 -6.19 5.76 1.38
CA ARG A 20 -6.09 7.13 0.87
C ARG A 20 -5.19 8.00 1.76
N GLU A 21 -5.35 7.94 3.08
CA GLU A 21 -4.51 8.64 4.04
C GLU A 21 -3.03 8.23 3.89
N ALA A 22 -2.76 6.93 3.81
CA ALA A 22 -1.41 6.42 3.62
C ALA A 22 -0.80 6.87 2.28
N VAL A 23 -1.58 6.91 1.20
CA VAL A 23 -1.12 7.44 -0.10
C VAL A 23 -0.84 8.94 -0.01
N GLN A 24 -1.65 9.71 0.71
CA GLN A 24 -1.40 11.14 0.93
C GLN A 24 -0.11 11.37 1.73
N GLU A 25 0.16 10.60 2.78
CA GLU A 25 1.43 10.67 3.50
C GLU A 25 2.63 10.37 2.59
N ILE A 26 2.51 9.35 1.73
CA ILE A 26 3.53 9.03 0.73
C ILE A 26 3.72 10.18 -0.27
N GLN A 27 2.66 10.86 -0.68
CA GLN A 27 2.75 12.01 -1.59
C GLN A 27 3.43 13.23 -0.95
N ILE A 28 3.17 13.48 0.33
CA ILE A 28 3.72 14.64 1.05
C ILE A 28 5.22 14.46 1.29
N ASP A 29 5.63 13.27 1.75
CA ASP A 29 7.02 12.98 2.05
C ASP A 29 7.33 11.50 1.74
N PRO A 30 7.63 11.16 0.47
CA PRO A 30 7.99 9.79 0.11
C PRO A 30 9.32 9.37 0.77
N GLN A 31 10.18 10.32 1.12
CA GLN A 31 11.52 10.06 1.64
C GLN A 31 11.50 9.61 3.10
N ARG A 32 10.44 9.95 3.85
CA ARG A 32 10.14 9.44 5.20
C ARG A 32 10.22 7.92 5.33
N PHE A 33 9.89 7.20 4.26
CA PHE A 33 9.85 5.74 4.26
C PHE A 33 11.16 5.16 3.75
N PRO A 34 11.89 4.30 4.50
CA PRO A 34 13.19 3.81 4.05
C PRO A 34 13.10 3.05 2.72
N ALA A 35 14.01 3.37 1.81
CA ALA A 35 14.14 2.67 0.54
C ALA A 35 14.82 1.31 0.74
N GLY A 36 14.25 0.25 0.17
CA GLY A 36 14.92 -1.04 0.08
C GLY A 36 16.00 -1.04 -1.02
N GLY A 37 16.76 -2.14 -1.13
CA GLY A 37 17.90 -2.25 -2.05
C GLY A 37 17.64 -2.11 -3.57
N LYS A 38 16.39 -1.84 -3.99
CA LYS A 38 16.03 -1.51 -5.38
C LYS A 38 15.28 -0.18 -5.50
N GLY A 39 15.41 0.73 -4.53
CA GLY A 39 14.68 2.00 -4.48
C GLY A 39 13.20 1.89 -4.08
N ALA A 40 12.63 0.67 -4.09
CA ALA A 40 11.25 0.46 -3.65
C ALA A 40 11.09 0.66 -2.13
N ARG A 41 10.11 1.46 -1.75
CA ARG A 41 9.70 1.76 -0.37
C ARG A 41 8.45 0.96 -0.01
N ARG A 42 8.30 0.61 1.28
CA ARG A 42 7.31 -0.39 1.74
C ARG A 42 6.67 -0.06 3.11
N PRO A 43 5.98 1.09 3.27
CA PRO A 43 5.24 1.35 4.50
C PRO A 43 4.15 0.33 4.75
N VAL A 44 3.92 0.04 6.03
CA VAL A 44 2.77 -0.71 6.50
C VAL A 44 1.67 0.30 6.84
N MET A 45 0.44 0.02 6.39
CA MET A 45 -0.74 0.79 6.79
C MET A 45 -0.97 0.67 8.32
N GLN A 46 -1.52 1.70 8.94
CA GLN A 46 -1.53 1.83 10.40
C GLN A 46 -2.52 0.89 11.10
N ARG A 47 -3.72 0.71 10.56
CA ARG A 47 -4.80 -0.12 11.13
C ARG A 47 -5.04 -1.40 10.33
N PHE A 48 -4.63 -1.47 9.06
CA PHE A 48 -4.72 -2.69 8.26
C PHE A 48 -3.36 -3.36 8.03
N PRO A 49 -3.30 -4.71 8.04
CA PRO A 49 -2.08 -5.47 7.80
C PRO A 49 -1.71 -5.49 6.30
N PHE A 50 -1.56 -4.31 5.69
CA PHE A 50 -1.19 -4.13 4.29
C PHE A 50 0.10 -3.32 4.18
N ILE A 51 0.94 -3.74 3.24
CA ILE A 51 2.15 -3.05 2.82
C ILE A 51 1.84 -2.34 1.50
N ILE A 52 2.12 -1.04 1.44
CA ILE A 52 2.07 -0.29 0.19
C ILE A 52 3.46 -0.36 -0.44
N HIS A 53 3.57 -1.01 -1.58
CA HIS A 53 4.78 -1.02 -2.38
C HIS A 53 4.74 0.19 -3.32
N PHE A 54 5.72 1.08 -3.20
CA PHE A 54 5.86 2.18 -4.14
C PHE A 54 7.31 2.46 -4.51
N ALA A 55 7.50 3.17 -5.62
CA ALA A 55 8.77 3.73 -6.04
C ALA A 55 8.58 5.22 -6.32
N GLU A 56 9.61 5.99 -6.00
CA GLU A 56 9.72 7.41 -6.34
C GLU A 56 10.40 7.49 -7.72
N LEU A 57 9.71 8.12 -8.68
CA LEU A 57 10.21 8.44 -10.02
C LEU A 57 10.46 9.96 -10.09
N PRO A 58 11.20 10.46 -11.09
CA PRO A 58 11.53 11.89 -11.19
C PRO A 58 10.32 12.83 -11.19
N ASP A 59 9.19 12.39 -11.74
CA ASP A 59 7.98 13.17 -11.98
C ASP A 59 6.73 12.60 -11.29
N ALA A 60 6.85 11.46 -10.61
CA ALA A 60 5.71 10.74 -10.06
C ALA A 60 6.06 9.80 -8.91
N ILE A 61 5.05 9.44 -8.12
CA ILE A 61 5.10 8.29 -7.21
C ILE A 61 4.35 7.15 -7.88
N TRP A 62 5.05 6.04 -8.11
CA TRP A 62 4.45 4.85 -8.69
C TRP A 62 4.07 3.85 -7.60
N ILE A 63 2.76 3.74 -7.32
CA ILE A 63 2.21 2.71 -6.44
C ILE A 63 2.17 1.37 -7.20
N LEU A 64 2.99 0.41 -6.78
CA LEU A 64 3.12 -0.91 -7.39
C LEU A 64 2.02 -1.86 -6.91
N ALA A 65 1.77 -1.91 -5.59
CA ALA A 65 0.81 -2.84 -5.01
C ALA A 65 0.42 -2.50 -3.57
N PHE A 66 -0.79 -2.90 -3.20
CA PHE A 66 -1.21 -3.07 -1.81
C PHE A 66 -1.15 -4.57 -1.47
N ALA A 67 -0.23 -4.97 -0.60
CA ALA A 67 0.06 -6.36 -0.28
C ALA A 67 -0.31 -6.71 1.15
N HIS A 68 -1.21 -7.67 1.34
CA HIS A 68 -1.57 -8.14 2.68
C HIS A 68 -0.39 -8.91 3.32
N THR A 69 0.00 -8.58 4.55
CA THR A 69 1.21 -9.10 5.21
C THR A 69 1.15 -10.62 5.47
N SER A 70 -0.03 -11.16 5.75
CA SER A 70 -0.24 -12.60 5.97
C SER A 70 -0.09 -13.48 4.72
N ARG A 71 0.08 -12.90 3.52
CA ARG A 71 0.25 -13.66 2.28
C ARG A 71 1.73 -13.80 1.93
N LYS A 72 2.09 -14.89 1.23
CA LYS A 72 3.48 -15.17 0.84
C LYS A 72 4.10 -13.95 0.13
N PRO A 73 5.31 -13.51 0.54
CA PRO A 73 6.00 -12.40 -0.11
C PRO A 73 6.05 -12.56 -1.63
N GLY A 74 5.76 -11.49 -2.36
CA GLY A 74 5.80 -11.47 -3.82
C GLY A 74 4.58 -12.05 -4.53
N TYR A 75 3.52 -12.50 -3.83
CA TYR A 75 2.31 -13.01 -4.50
C TYR A 75 1.69 -12.00 -5.48
N TRP A 76 1.82 -10.71 -5.18
CA TRP A 76 1.26 -9.59 -5.95
C TRP A 76 2.00 -9.35 -7.27
N ARG A 77 3.24 -9.87 -7.42
CA ARG A 77 4.01 -9.73 -8.67
C ARG A 77 3.31 -10.38 -9.88
N ARG A 78 2.39 -11.30 -9.65
CA ARG A 78 1.56 -11.89 -10.72
C ARG A 78 0.50 -10.93 -11.27
N ARG A 79 0.36 -9.74 -10.69
CA ARG A 79 -0.63 -8.70 -11.04
C ARG A 79 0.01 -7.42 -11.56
N LEU A 80 1.35 -7.39 -11.63
CA LEU A 80 2.15 -6.36 -12.30
C LEU A 80 2.37 -6.81 -13.74
#